data_AF-A0A968XR77-F1
#
_entry.id   AF-A0A968XR77-F1
#
_cell.length_a   1.000
_cell.length_b   1.000
_cell.length_c   1.000
_cell.angle_alpha   90.00
_cell.angle_beta   90.00
_cell.angle_gamma   90.00
#
_symmetry.space_group_name_H-M   'P 1'
#
loop_
_entity.id
_entity.type
_entity.pdbx_description
1 polymer ?
#
loop_
_entity_poly.entity_id
_entity_poly.type
_entity_poly.pdbx_seq_one_letter_code
_entity_poly.pdbx_strand_id
1 'polypeptide(L)'
;VVALAQETGASVAKSAGDIIADKSIDAVLICTPTDTHADLIEQAAKAGKAVFCEKPVDLSADRVRACLKVVADTKAPLMIGFNRRFDPGHAALRAALQALTADSNTELWAMGDVFGDKLDTSEKSLGAQFKEQPGRVNVGDRKFTGLDSYQKVIASGADVILLAAPGGFRPLHLRAAVDAGKHVFVEKPMGVCPTGVRSVRESVAVAKQKKLALRQGFAMRYDAPYREAMKRVHDGQIGDIVAIYSTRMSNRLSRFDARASRSGTISNGSCASGTCSSGSSGDWIMGGERSQRGQDSLGDEGRAAGEMPRERRTLAAGHRQRVGPVRRDLHLGERRVRRAQDALHGQVPQPA
;
A
#
# COMPACT_ATOMS: atom_id res chain seq x y z
N VAL A 1 26.55 22.80 1.65
CA VAL A 1 25.28 23.40 2.13
C VAL A 1 25.04 24.78 1.52
N VAL A 2 25.97 25.74 1.63
CA VAL A 2 25.79 27.10 1.07
C VAL A 2 25.58 27.11 -0.45
N ALA A 3 26.36 26.36 -1.23
CA ALA A 3 26.19 26.26 -2.68
C ALA A 3 24.80 25.71 -3.07
N LEU A 4 24.35 24.62 -2.44
CA LEU A 4 23.02 24.04 -2.68
C LEU A 4 21.88 25.00 -2.29
N ALA A 5 22.06 25.76 -1.21
CA ALA A 5 21.09 26.76 -0.78
C ALA A 5 20.98 27.91 -1.78
N GLN A 6 22.09 28.34 -2.39
CA GLN A 6 22.11 29.34 -3.45
C GLN A 6 21.38 28.84 -4.71
N GLU A 7 21.60 27.58 -5.10
CA GLU A 7 20.93 26.98 -6.26
C GLU A 7 19.42 26.81 -6.06
N THR A 8 18.98 26.51 -4.85
CA THR A 8 17.58 26.20 -4.54
C THR A 8 16.78 27.39 -4.00
N GLY A 9 17.45 28.49 -3.66
CA GLY A 9 16.85 29.62 -2.94
C GLY A 9 16.48 29.32 -1.48
N ALA A 10 16.96 28.21 -0.93
CA ALA A 10 16.67 27.81 0.44
C ALA A 10 17.44 28.67 1.46
N SER A 11 16.82 28.98 2.59
CA SER A 11 17.50 29.64 3.70
C SER A 11 18.36 28.65 4.50
N VAL A 12 19.57 29.06 4.89
CA VAL A 12 20.47 28.25 5.71
C VAL A 12 20.34 28.67 7.17
N ALA A 13 19.93 27.73 8.02
CA ALA A 13 19.93 27.92 9.47
C ALA A 13 21.28 27.54 10.08
N LYS A 14 21.61 28.12 11.24
CA LYS A 14 22.88 27.85 11.95
C LYS A 14 22.81 26.57 12.79
N SER A 15 21.60 26.16 13.18
CA SER A 15 21.37 24.95 13.96
C SER A 15 20.03 24.30 13.61
N ALA A 16 19.88 23.02 13.97
CA ALA A 16 18.58 22.35 13.91
C ALA A 16 17.55 23.00 14.86
N GLY A 17 18.01 23.55 15.99
CA GLY A 17 17.18 24.28 16.93
C GLY A 17 16.51 25.50 16.29
N ASP A 18 17.24 26.26 15.48
CA ASP A 18 16.69 27.42 14.76
C ASP A 18 15.57 27.00 13.80
N ILE A 19 15.77 25.90 13.07
CA ILE A 19 14.76 25.32 12.15
C ILE A 19 13.52 24.87 12.95
N ILE A 20 13.72 24.24 14.11
CA ILE A 20 12.65 23.74 14.96
C ILE A 20 11.90 24.90 15.67
N ALA A 21 12.58 25.99 15.99
CA ALA A 21 11.96 27.16 16.61
C ALA A 21 11.20 28.05 15.61
N ASP A 22 11.57 28.01 14.32
CA ASP A 22 10.95 28.83 13.29
C ASP A 22 9.48 28.45 13.07
N LYS A 23 8.57 29.37 13.41
CA LYS A 23 7.12 29.18 13.30
C LYS A 23 6.62 29.14 11.85
N SER A 24 7.42 29.60 10.89
CA SER A 24 7.09 29.51 9.46
C SER A 24 7.27 28.11 8.88
N ILE A 25 7.97 27.21 9.60
CA ILE A 25 8.28 25.86 9.13
C ILE A 25 7.26 24.86 9.69
N ASP A 26 6.44 24.28 8.82
CA ASP A 26 5.42 23.31 9.24
C ASP A 26 5.95 21.87 9.42
N ALA A 27 7.07 21.53 8.78
CA ALA A 27 7.61 20.18 8.76
C ALA A 27 9.14 20.16 8.67
N VAL A 28 9.75 19.12 9.22
CA VAL A 28 11.21 18.91 9.19
C VAL A 28 11.56 17.55 8.59
N LEU A 29 12.66 17.53 7.83
CA LEU A 29 13.28 16.31 7.33
C LEU A 29 14.60 16.11 8.11
N ILE A 30 14.67 15.03 8.87
CA ILE A 30 15.83 14.68 9.68
C ILE A 30 16.64 13.63 8.91
N CYS A 31 17.79 14.07 8.40
CA CYS A 31 18.76 13.26 7.66
C CYS A 31 20.16 13.42 8.28
N THR A 32 20.21 13.46 9.61
CA THR A 32 21.43 13.67 10.40
C THR A 32 22.09 12.32 10.75
N PRO A 33 23.21 12.29 11.48
CA PRO A 33 23.73 11.04 12.03
C PRO A 33 22.68 10.33 12.93
N THR A 34 22.65 9.00 12.88
CA THR A 34 21.58 8.17 13.48
C THR A 34 21.36 8.40 14.97
N ASP A 35 22.43 8.64 15.72
CA ASP A 35 22.41 8.90 17.17
C ASP A 35 21.73 10.23 17.55
N THR A 36 21.51 11.13 16.58
CA THR A 36 20.84 12.42 16.81
C THR A 36 19.34 12.39 16.47
N HIS A 37 18.88 11.35 15.78
CA HIS A 37 17.52 11.28 15.23
C HIS A 37 16.44 11.36 16.30
N ALA A 38 16.53 10.53 17.33
CA ALA A 38 15.50 10.44 18.37
C ALA A 38 15.30 11.79 19.09
N ASP A 39 16.38 12.49 19.41
CA ASP A 39 16.34 13.78 20.08
C ASP A 39 15.72 14.86 19.17
N LEU A 40 16.11 14.89 17.89
CA LEU A 40 15.55 15.84 16.93
C LEU A 40 14.08 15.57 16.62
N ILE A 41 13.67 14.29 16.55
CA ILE A 41 12.25 13.91 16.41
C ILE A 41 11.46 14.46 17.59
N GLU A 42 11.94 14.27 18.83
CA GLU A 42 11.24 14.73 20.02
C GLU A 42 11.13 16.26 20.08
N GLN A 43 12.21 16.98 19.75
CA GLN A 43 12.22 18.43 19.71
C GLN A 43 11.23 18.95 18.67
N ALA A 44 11.25 18.41 17.46
CA ALA A 44 10.33 18.80 16.40
C ALA A 44 8.86 18.44 16.73
N ALA A 45 8.63 17.28 17.34
CA ALA A 45 7.31 16.85 17.79
C ALA A 45 6.74 17.78 18.88
N LYS A 46 7.56 18.16 19.88
CA LYS A 46 7.20 19.12 20.93
C LYS A 46 6.92 20.53 20.37
N ALA A 47 7.60 20.90 19.29
CA ALA A 47 7.36 22.14 18.55
C ALA A 47 6.13 22.08 17.61
N GLY A 48 5.40 20.95 17.57
CA GLY A 48 4.20 20.78 16.75
C GLY A 48 4.46 20.60 15.26
N LYS A 49 5.69 20.27 14.85
CA LYS A 49 6.04 20.07 13.44
C LYS A 49 5.76 18.64 13.00
N ALA A 50 5.44 18.46 11.71
CA ALA A 50 5.47 17.12 11.12
C ALA A 50 6.92 16.70 10.88
N VAL A 51 7.23 15.44 11.16
CA VAL A 51 8.59 14.91 11.11
C VAL A 51 8.68 13.80 10.08
N PHE A 52 9.63 13.93 9.17
CA PHE A 52 10.15 12.81 8.40
C PHE A 52 11.58 12.53 8.87
N CYS A 53 11.89 11.29 9.25
CA CYS A 53 13.23 10.93 9.72
C CYS A 53 13.79 9.76 8.91
N GLU A 54 15.06 9.88 8.48
CA GLU A 54 15.83 8.77 7.92
C GLU A 54 15.98 7.65 8.97
N LYS A 55 16.09 6.39 8.51
CA LYS A 55 16.22 5.24 9.40
C LYS A 55 17.70 5.00 9.77
N PRO A 56 18.03 4.35 10.90
CA PRO A 56 17.18 4.02 12.04
C PRO A 56 16.74 5.26 12.83
N VAL A 57 15.68 5.15 13.65
CA VAL A 57 15.32 6.20 14.62
C VAL A 57 16.37 6.33 15.71
N ASP A 58 16.93 5.20 16.14
CA ASP A 58 18.04 5.11 17.08
C ASP A 58 18.67 3.71 16.94
N LEU A 59 19.87 3.52 17.48
CA LEU A 59 20.50 2.20 17.58
C LEU A 59 19.97 1.39 18.77
N SER A 60 19.34 2.05 19.76
CA SER A 60 18.73 1.44 20.94
C SER A 60 17.21 1.34 20.82
N ALA A 61 16.68 0.12 20.96
CA ALA A 61 15.23 -0.12 20.97
C ALA A 61 14.51 0.60 22.13
N ASP A 62 15.16 0.74 23.28
CA ASP A 62 14.60 1.50 24.42
C ASP A 62 14.49 2.98 24.09
N ARG A 63 15.52 3.54 23.44
CA ARG A 63 15.51 4.94 23.01
C ARG A 63 14.43 5.21 21.96
N VAL A 64 14.21 4.28 21.03
CA VAL A 64 13.10 4.33 20.07
C VAL A 64 11.75 4.31 20.80
N ARG A 65 11.55 3.42 21.78
CA ARG A 65 10.29 3.38 22.57
C ARG A 65 10.02 4.69 23.31
N ALA A 66 11.05 5.28 23.92
CA ALA A 66 10.95 6.56 24.61
C ALA A 66 10.57 7.70 23.64
N CYS A 67 11.22 7.76 22.48
CA CYS A 67 10.92 8.73 21.42
C CYS A 67 9.47 8.60 20.94
N LEU A 68 9.01 7.38 20.68
CA LEU A 68 7.63 7.13 20.23
C LEU A 68 6.58 7.53 21.28
N LYS A 69 6.89 7.44 22.57
CA LYS A 69 6.02 7.95 23.64
C LYS A 69 5.82 9.46 23.50
N VAL A 70 6.89 10.22 23.31
CA VAL A 70 6.80 11.69 23.11
C VAL A 70 5.99 12.04 21.86
N VAL A 71 6.19 11.30 20.77
CA VAL A 71 5.45 11.49 19.51
C VAL A 71 3.96 11.21 19.72
N ALA A 72 3.61 10.17 20.47
CA ALA A 72 2.23 9.85 20.82
C ALA A 72 1.60 10.94 21.72
N ASP A 73 2.33 11.42 22.73
CA ASP A 73 1.87 12.44 23.68
C ASP A 73 1.63 13.79 22.97
N THR A 74 2.53 14.18 22.07
CA THR A 74 2.44 15.41 21.27
C THR A 74 1.48 15.30 20.08
N LYS A 75 1.11 14.07 19.70
CA LYS A 75 0.33 13.76 18.49
C LYS A 75 0.98 14.29 17.21
N ALA A 76 2.29 14.46 17.21
CA ALA A 76 3.03 14.95 16.06
C ALA A 76 3.00 13.91 14.92
N PRO A 77 2.73 14.31 13.67
CA PRO A 77 2.86 13.40 12.54
C PRO A 77 4.32 12.97 12.37
N LEU A 78 4.63 11.68 12.53
CA LEU A 78 5.96 11.11 12.31
C LEU A 78 5.93 10.07 11.18
N MET A 79 6.83 10.21 10.21
CA MET A 79 7.14 9.20 9.20
C MET A 79 8.61 8.81 9.29
N ILE A 80 8.88 7.50 9.28
CA ILE A 80 10.24 6.96 9.17
C ILE A 80 10.50 6.53 7.74
N GLY A 81 11.69 6.85 7.23
CA GLY A 81 12.19 6.56 5.88
C GLY A 81 12.39 5.08 5.60
N PHE A 82 11.31 4.29 5.58
CA PHE A 82 11.29 2.91 5.09
C PHE A 82 11.28 2.86 3.55
N ASN A 83 12.30 3.46 2.95
CA ASN A 83 12.38 3.75 1.50
C ASN A 83 12.19 2.48 0.67
N ARG A 84 12.78 1.36 1.11
CA ARG A 84 12.76 0.06 0.39
C ARG A 84 11.41 -0.65 0.43
N ARG A 85 10.50 -0.32 1.37
CA ARG A 85 9.16 -0.94 1.46
C ARG A 85 8.23 -0.50 0.33
N PHE A 86 8.56 0.61 -0.34
CA PHE A 86 7.79 1.18 -1.45
C PHE A 86 8.61 1.30 -2.74
N ASP A 87 9.85 0.81 -2.74
CA ASP A 87 10.72 0.78 -3.91
C ASP A 87 10.22 -0.31 -4.88
N PRO A 88 9.86 0.05 -6.13
CA PRO A 88 9.36 -0.91 -7.12
C PRO A 88 10.33 -2.06 -7.41
N GLY A 89 11.65 -1.81 -7.35
CA GLY A 89 12.66 -2.85 -7.53
C GLY A 89 12.62 -3.91 -6.44
N HIS A 90 12.41 -3.51 -5.18
CA HIS A 90 12.25 -4.46 -4.07
C HIS A 90 10.94 -5.26 -4.15
N ALA A 91 9.87 -4.64 -4.63
CA ALA A 91 8.62 -5.35 -4.89
C ALA A 91 8.80 -6.39 -6.01
N ALA A 92 9.52 -6.04 -7.09
CA ALA A 92 9.84 -6.95 -8.18
C ALA A 92 10.71 -8.12 -7.71
N LEU A 93 11.77 -7.83 -6.94
CA LEU A 93 12.64 -8.84 -6.33
C LEU A 93 11.84 -9.81 -5.44
N ARG A 94 10.94 -9.29 -4.60
CA ARG A 94 10.09 -10.12 -3.73
C ARG A 94 9.12 -10.99 -4.54
N ALA A 95 8.53 -10.45 -5.61
CA ALA A 95 7.62 -11.20 -6.47
C ALA A 95 8.36 -12.35 -7.17
N ALA A 96 9.56 -12.09 -7.71
CA ALA A 96 10.40 -13.12 -8.34
C ALA A 96 10.79 -14.21 -7.34
N LEU A 97 11.24 -13.83 -6.15
CA LEU A 97 11.57 -14.77 -5.07
C LEU A 97 10.37 -15.65 -4.72
N GLN A 98 9.19 -15.06 -4.51
CA GLN A 98 7.98 -15.83 -4.16
C GLN A 98 7.52 -16.75 -5.29
N ALA A 99 7.64 -16.31 -6.56
CA ALA A 99 7.33 -17.14 -7.71
C ALA A 99 8.28 -18.35 -7.79
N LEU A 100 9.59 -18.14 -7.58
CA LEU A 100 10.58 -19.22 -7.51
C LEU A 100 10.30 -20.15 -6.32
N THR A 101 10.02 -19.63 -5.13
CA THR A 101 9.74 -20.51 -3.99
C THR A 101 8.41 -21.29 -4.13
N ALA A 102 7.48 -20.83 -4.98
CA ALA A 102 6.17 -21.47 -5.12
C ALA A 102 6.24 -22.88 -5.73
N ASP A 103 7.19 -23.15 -6.63
CA ASP A 103 7.35 -24.45 -7.28
C ASP A 103 8.82 -24.67 -7.65
N SER A 104 9.36 -25.87 -7.39
CA SER A 104 10.76 -26.21 -7.66
C SER A 104 11.13 -26.21 -9.15
N ASN A 105 10.15 -26.37 -10.04
CA ASN A 105 10.34 -26.44 -11.50
C ASN A 105 10.27 -25.06 -12.17
N THR A 106 10.22 -23.97 -11.40
CA THR A 106 10.20 -22.61 -11.96
C THR A 106 11.60 -22.02 -12.03
N GLU A 107 11.93 -21.38 -13.13
CA GLU A 107 13.17 -20.62 -13.32
C GLU A 107 12.85 -19.16 -13.66
N LEU A 108 13.77 -18.26 -13.27
CA LEU A 108 13.74 -16.88 -13.71
C LEU A 108 14.40 -16.80 -15.08
N TRP A 109 13.59 -16.62 -16.12
CA TRP A 109 14.02 -16.67 -17.52
C TRP A 109 14.51 -15.32 -18.08
N ALA A 110 13.85 -14.22 -17.74
CA ALA A 110 14.14 -12.89 -18.28
C ALA A 110 13.77 -11.80 -17.27
N MET A 111 14.45 -10.65 -17.36
CA MET A 111 14.20 -9.49 -16.49
C MET A 111 14.11 -8.21 -17.30
N GLY A 112 13.24 -7.29 -16.87
CA GLY A 112 13.08 -5.99 -17.51
C GLY A 112 12.78 -4.89 -16.50
N ASP A 113 13.52 -3.79 -16.58
CA ASP A 113 13.32 -2.57 -15.80
C ASP A 113 13.79 -1.37 -16.62
N VAL A 114 13.35 -0.16 -16.28
CA VAL A 114 13.88 1.05 -16.91
C VAL A 114 15.34 1.29 -16.47
N PHE A 115 15.70 0.82 -15.28
CA PHE A 115 16.99 1.07 -14.63
C PHE A 115 17.87 -0.19 -14.61
N GLY A 116 18.97 -0.19 -15.38
CA GLY A 116 19.88 -1.33 -15.49
C GLY A 116 20.57 -1.71 -14.17
N ASP A 117 20.93 -0.72 -13.35
CA ASP A 117 21.53 -0.92 -12.02
C ASP A 117 20.61 -1.71 -11.08
N LYS A 118 19.29 -1.50 -11.21
CA LYS A 118 18.27 -2.24 -10.44
C LYS A 118 18.16 -3.69 -10.88
N LEU A 119 18.31 -3.96 -12.18
CA LEU A 119 18.34 -5.32 -12.72
C LEU A 119 19.53 -6.10 -12.17
N ASP A 120 20.74 -5.57 -12.31
CA ASP A 120 21.96 -6.24 -11.88
C ASP A 120 21.97 -6.50 -10.36
N THR A 121 21.52 -5.51 -9.58
CA THR A 121 21.39 -5.66 -8.12
C THR A 121 20.39 -6.77 -7.77
N SER A 122 19.26 -6.83 -8.47
CA SER A 122 18.20 -7.81 -8.20
C SER A 122 18.62 -9.22 -8.62
N GLU A 123 19.24 -9.37 -9.79
CA GLU A 123 19.79 -10.64 -10.28
C GLU A 123 20.83 -11.18 -9.30
N LYS A 124 21.79 -10.36 -8.87
CA LYS A 124 22.79 -10.74 -7.88
C LYS A 124 22.16 -11.18 -6.56
N SER A 125 21.13 -10.46 -6.10
CA SER A 125 20.42 -10.81 -4.87
C SER A 125 19.67 -12.15 -4.99
N LEU A 126 19.06 -12.44 -6.14
CA LEU A 126 18.37 -13.72 -6.37
C LEU A 126 19.38 -14.86 -6.52
N GLY A 127 20.46 -14.65 -7.28
CA GLY A 127 21.53 -15.64 -7.42
C GLY A 127 22.15 -16.02 -6.07
N ALA A 128 22.31 -15.06 -5.15
CA ALA A 128 22.78 -15.35 -3.80
C ALA A 128 21.78 -16.18 -2.97
N GLN A 129 20.47 -15.95 -3.13
CA GLN A 129 19.43 -16.71 -2.42
C GLN A 129 19.25 -18.14 -2.95
N PHE A 130 19.47 -18.34 -4.24
CA PHE A 130 19.34 -19.64 -4.91
C PHE A 130 20.70 -20.26 -5.27
N LYS A 131 21.77 -19.93 -4.51
CA LYS A 131 23.14 -20.40 -4.78
C LYS A 131 23.26 -21.93 -4.85
N GLU A 132 22.51 -22.64 -4.01
CA GLU A 132 22.46 -24.11 -3.97
C GLU A 132 21.59 -24.72 -5.10
N GLN A 133 20.95 -23.89 -5.92
CA GLN A 133 20.08 -24.30 -7.03
C GLN A 133 20.39 -23.46 -8.29
N PRO A 134 21.54 -23.68 -8.96
CA PRO A 134 22.04 -22.81 -10.02
C PRO A 134 21.14 -22.71 -11.28
N GLY A 135 20.17 -23.62 -11.44
CA GLY A 135 19.18 -23.56 -12.53
C GLY A 135 17.96 -22.66 -12.25
N ARG A 136 17.83 -22.08 -11.04
CA ARG A 136 16.65 -21.28 -10.68
C ARG A 136 16.71 -19.85 -11.23
N VAL A 137 17.90 -19.33 -11.49
CA VAL A 137 18.14 -17.98 -12.02
C VAL A 137 18.87 -18.10 -13.34
N ASN A 138 18.10 -18.20 -14.43
CA ASN A 138 18.59 -18.45 -15.79
C ASN A 138 18.24 -17.26 -16.69
N VAL A 139 18.84 -16.11 -16.40
CA VAL A 139 18.54 -14.86 -17.12
C VAL A 139 19.51 -14.64 -18.28
N GLY A 140 20.81 -14.78 -18.04
CA GLY A 140 21.85 -14.57 -19.07
C GLY A 140 21.72 -13.19 -19.73
N ASP A 141 21.76 -13.15 -21.06
CA ASP A 141 21.64 -11.91 -21.84
C ASP A 141 20.19 -11.38 -21.94
N ARG A 142 19.19 -12.08 -21.37
CA ARG A 142 17.76 -11.68 -21.41
C ARG A 142 17.43 -10.62 -20.34
N LYS A 143 18.30 -9.61 -20.25
CA LYS A 143 18.13 -8.42 -19.41
C LYS A 143 17.83 -7.23 -20.29
N PHE A 144 16.63 -6.68 -20.14
CA PHE A 144 16.14 -5.63 -21.02
C PHE A 144 15.97 -4.32 -20.26
N THR A 145 16.62 -3.26 -20.73
CA THR A 145 16.47 -1.92 -20.18
C THR A 145 15.60 -1.03 -21.06
N GLY A 146 15.02 0.02 -20.47
CA GLY A 146 14.20 1.00 -21.16
C GLY A 146 12.69 0.85 -20.94
N LEU A 147 11.91 1.81 -21.45
CA LEU A 147 10.45 1.82 -21.32
C LEU A 147 9.75 0.71 -22.11
N ASP A 148 10.43 0.16 -23.12
CA ASP A 148 9.97 -0.96 -23.94
C ASP A 148 10.42 -2.33 -23.41
N SER A 149 11.16 -2.37 -22.29
CA SER A 149 11.69 -3.60 -21.68
C SER A 149 10.61 -4.66 -21.44
N TYR A 150 9.39 -4.26 -21.04
CA TYR A 150 8.28 -5.18 -20.80
C TYR A 150 7.90 -5.97 -22.05
N GLN A 151 7.95 -5.36 -23.25
CA GLN A 151 7.64 -6.04 -24.51
C GLN A 151 8.71 -7.09 -24.82
N LYS A 152 9.98 -6.74 -24.60
CA LYS A 152 11.11 -7.65 -24.79
C LYS A 152 11.07 -8.84 -23.82
N VAL A 153 10.70 -8.61 -22.56
CA VAL A 153 10.48 -9.70 -21.58
C VAL A 153 9.34 -10.60 -22.03
N ILE A 154 8.21 -10.04 -22.49
CA ILE A 154 7.08 -10.84 -23.00
C ILE A 154 7.48 -11.69 -24.22
N ALA A 155 8.29 -11.12 -25.12
CA ALA A 155 8.79 -11.78 -26.32
C ALA A 155 9.95 -12.77 -26.05
N SER A 156 10.54 -12.76 -24.85
CA SER A 156 11.72 -13.57 -24.52
C SER A 156 11.48 -15.07 -24.51
N GLY A 157 10.22 -15.52 -24.48
CA GLY A 157 9.85 -16.93 -24.34
C GLY A 157 9.24 -17.30 -22.99
N ALA A 158 9.25 -16.40 -22.00
CA ALA A 158 8.66 -16.66 -20.68
C ALA A 158 7.17 -17.06 -20.74
N ASP A 159 6.76 -18.05 -19.95
CA ASP A 159 5.37 -18.54 -19.87
C ASP A 159 4.48 -17.68 -18.95
N VAL A 160 5.07 -17.26 -17.82
CA VAL A 160 4.42 -16.46 -16.79
C VAL A 160 5.13 -15.12 -16.65
N ILE A 161 4.37 -14.03 -16.75
CA ILE A 161 4.87 -12.65 -16.63
C ILE A 161 4.53 -12.10 -15.25
N LEU A 162 5.54 -11.65 -14.52
CA LEU A 162 5.40 -10.99 -13.22
C LEU A 162 5.41 -9.46 -13.40
N LEU A 163 4.25 -8.82 -13.27
CA LEU A 163 4.11 -7.37 -13.40
C LEU A 163 4.21 -6.66 -12.05
N ALA A 164 5.44 -6.34 -11.65
CA ALA A 164 5.74 -5.60 -10.43
C ALA A 164 6.03 -4.09 -10.64
N ALA A 165 6.04 -3.61 -11.89
CA ALA A 165 6.23 -2.20 -12.25
C ALA A 165 5.24 -1.24 -11.56
N PRO A 166 5.49 0.08 -11.46
CA PRO A 166 4.57 1.01 -10.82
C PRO A 166 3.14 0.93 -11.38
N GLY A 167 2.12 1.09 -10.52
CA GLY A 167 0.71 0.81 -10.86
C GLY A 167 0.12 1.62 -12.03
N GLY A 168 0.76 2.72 -12.43
CA GLY A 168 0.38 3.47 -13.63
C GLY A 168 0.70 2.74 -14.95
N PHE A 169 1.74 1.92 -14.96
CA PHE A 169 2.18 1.18 -16.16
C PHE A 169 1.54 -0.20 -16.29
N ARG A 170 1.02 -0.76 -15.19
CA ARG A 170 0.46 -2.11 -15.16
C ARG A 170 -0.71 -2.35 -16.14
N PRO A 171 -1.64 -1.41 -16.40
CA PRO A 171 -2.68 -1.64 -17.41
C PRO A 171 -2.11 -1.90 -18.81
N LEU A 172 -1.12 -1.09 -19.23
CA LEU A 172 -0.45 -1.23 -20.52
C LEU A 172 0.30 -2.57 -20.60
N HIS A 173 1.09 -2.89 -19.58
CA HIS A 173 1.90 -4.11 -19.59
C HIS A 173 1.02 -5.37 -19.51
N LEU A 174 -0.09 -5.31 -18.75
CA LEU A 174 -1.06 -6.40 -18.65
C LEU A 174 -1.70 -6.69 -20.01
N ARG A 175 -2.15 -5.65 -20.71
CA ARG A 175 -2.76 -5.80 -22.03
C ARG A 175 -1.79 -6.48 -22.99
N ALA A 176 -0.55 -6.01 -23.05
CA ALA A 176 0.49 -6.62 -23.90
C ALA A 176 0.75 -8.10 -23.57
N ALA A 177 0.84 -8.45 -22.28
CA ALA A 177 1.08 -9.84 -21.87
C ALA A 177 -0.11 -10.76 -22.21
N VAL A 178 -1.34 -10.29 -21.99
CA VAL A 178 -2.57 -11.04 -22.35
C VAL A 178 -2.73 -11.17 -23.86
N ASP A 179 -2.44 -10.11 -24.61
CA ASP A 179 -2.49 -10.13 -26.07
C ASP A 179 -1.47 -11.13 -26.64
N ALA A 180 -0.28 -11.22 -26.02
CA ALA A 180 0.74 -12.23 -26.32
C ALA A 180 0.42 -13.65 -25.77
N GLY A 181 -0.72 -13.86 -25.11
CA GLY A 181 -1.14 -15.19 -24.64
C GLY A 181 -0.38 -15.69 -23.42
N LYS A 182 0.20 -14.80 -22.61
CA LYS A 182 1.00 -15.19 -21.43
C LYS A 182 0.14 -15.28 -20.17
N HIS A 183 0.52 -16.17 -19.25
CA HIS A 183 -0.02 -16.15 -17.90
C HIS A 183 0.54 -14.94 -17.14
N VAL A 184 -0.26 -14.32 -16.27
CA VAL A 184 0.16 -13.06 -15.64
C VAL A 184 -0.09 -13.07 -14.15
N PHE A 185 0.96 -12.81 -13.38
CA PHE A 185 0.85 -12.29 -12.02
C PHE A 185 1.00 -10.77 -12.05
N VAL A 186 0.12 -10.06 -11.37
CA VAL A 186 0.10 -8.59 -11.39
C VAL A 186 -0.01 -8.03 -9.98
N GLU A 187 0.99 -7.23 -9.60
CA GLU A 187 1.00 -6.60 -8.30
C GLU A 187 -0.15 -5.58 -8.17
N LYS A 188 -0.66 -5.45 -6.95
CA LYS A 188 -1.67 -4.42 -6.63
C LYS A 188 -1.03 -3.02 -6.49
N PRO A 189 -1.74 -1.94 -6.82
CA PRO A 189 -2.99 -1.92 -7.59
C PRO A 189 -2.72 -2.17 -9.09
N MET A 190 -3.68 -2.78 -9.80
CA MET A 190 -3.56 -3.05 -11.24
C MET A 190 -3.77 -1.81 -12.12
N GLY A 191 -4.42 -0.78 -11.58
CA GLY A 191 -4.60 0.52 -12.19
C GLY A 191 -4.83 1.57 -11.12
N VAL A 192 -4.51 2.83 -11.44
CA VAL A 192 -4.56 3.97 -10.50
C VAL A 192 -5.55 5.06 -10.94
N CYS A 193 -6.25 4.85 -12.05
CA CYS A 193 -7.24 5.76 -12.61
C CYS A 193 -8.39 4.99 -13.29
N PRO A 194 -9.57 5.61 -13.49
CA PRO A 194 -10.73 4.92 -14.08
C PRO A 194 -10.47 4.33 -15.47
N THR A 195 -9.71 5.02 -16.32
CA THR A 195 -9.34 4.52 -17.65
C THR A 195 -8.45 3.29 -17.57
N GLY A 196 -7.45 3.31 -16.69
CA GLY A 196 -6.58 2.15 -16.42
C GLY A 196 -7.37 0.96 -15.89
N VAL A 197 -8.34 1.18 -14.99
CA VAL A 197 -9.21 0.10 -14.47
C VAL A 197 -10.11 -0.49 -15.57
N ARG A 198 -10.67 0.34 -16.47
CA ARG A 198 -11.44 -0.17 -17.62
C ARG A 198 -10.59 -1.03 -18.55
N SER A 199 -9.38 -0.57 -18.89
CA SER A 199 -8.43 -1.34 -19.69
C SER A 199 -8.05 -2.68 -19.02
N VAL A 200 -7.90 -2.69 -17.69
CA VAL A 200 -7.71 -3.93 -16.92
C VAL A 200 -8.90 -4.86 -17.04
N ARG A 201 -10.14 -4.37 -16.91
CA ARG A 201 -11.37 -5.19 -17.05
C ARG A 201 -11.45 -5.84 -18.43
N GLU A 202 -11.15 -5.09 -19.48
CA GLU A 202 -11.08 -5.62 -20.85
C GLU A 202 -10.01 -6.71 -20.98
N SER A 203 -8.82 -6.46 -20.44
CA SER A 203 -7.72 -7.44 -20.46
C SER A 203 -8.08 -8.72 -19.71
N VAL A 204 -8.81 -8.63 -18.59
CA VAL A 204 -9.31 -9.80 -17.84
C VAL A 204 -10.34 -10.59 -18.67
N ALA A 205 -11.22 -9.91 -19.42
CA ALA A 205 -12.17 -10.57 -20.31
C ALA A 205 -11.45 -11.34 -21.43
N VAL A 206 -10.44 -10.74 -22.07
CA VAL A 206 -9.61 -11.39 -23.08
C VAL A 206 -8.83 -12.57 -22.48
N ALA A 207 -8.25 -12.40 -21.29
CA ALA A 207 -7.54 -13.47 -20.60
C ALA A 207 -8.45 -14.67 -20.33
N LYS A 208 -9.71 -14.45 -19.94
CA LYS A 208 -10.70 -15.51 -19.75
C LYS A 208 -11.04 -16.23 -21.06
N GLN A 209 -11.21 -15.50 -22.16
CA GLN A 209 -11.45 -16.08 -23.49
C GLN A 209 -10.27 -16.97 -23.93
N LYS A 210 -9.04 -16.50 -23.67
CA LYS A 210 -7.80 -17.24 -23.97
C LYS A 210 -7.44 -18.32 -22.93
N LYS A 211 -8.27 -18.51 -21.90
CA LYS A 211 -8.04 -19.46 -20.79
C LYS A 211 -6.69 -19.24 -20.08
N LEU A 212 -6.26 -17.99 -19.97
CA LEU A 212 -5.02 -17.62 -19.30
C LEU A 212 -5.24 -17.49 -17.80
N ALA A 213 -4.34 -18.08 -17.00
CA ALA A 213 -4.23 -17.79 -15.58
C ALA A 213 -3.79 -16.33 -15.37
N LEU A 214 -4.61 -15.56 -14.66
CA LEU A 214 -4.33 -14.20 -14.23
C LEU A 214 -4.56 -14.11 -12.72
N ARG A 215 -3.52 -13.71 -11.98
CA ARG A 215 -3.59 -13.58 -10.52
C ARG A 215 -3.09 -12.22 -10.05
N GLN A 216 -3.89 -11.57 -9.21
CA GLN A 216 -3.51 -10.34 -8.53
C GLN A 216 -2.77 -10.62 -7.21
N GLY A 217 -1.79 -9.78 -6.86
CA GLY A 217 -0.98 -9.86 -5.65
C GLY A 217 -1.69 -9.51 -4.33
N PHE A 218 -2.75 -10.23 -3.95
CA PHE A 218 -3.42 -10.10 -2.65
C PHE A 218 -2.70 -10.92 -1.56
N ALA A 219 -1.56 -10.43 -1.08
CA ALA A 219 -0.73 -11.15 -0.10
C ALA A 219 -1.48 -11.58 1.18
N MET A 220 -2.40 -10.75 1.70
CA MET A 220 -3.14 -11.05 2.94
C MET A 220 -4.08 -12.26 2.83
N ARG A 221 -4.52 -12.63 1.61
CA ARG A 221 -5.38 -13.81 1.42
C ARG A 221 -4.66 -15.14 1.69
N TYR A 222 -3.33 -15.10 1.75
CA TYR A 222 -2.48 -16.27 1.97
C TYR A 222 -1.87 -16.33 3.37
N ASP A 223 -2.01 -15.26 4.14
CA ASP A 223 -1.45 -15.16 5.49
C ASP A 223 -2.28 -16.00 6.48
N ALA A 224 -1.63 -16.85 7.26
CA ALA A 224 -2.29 -17.86 8.10
C ALA A 224 -3.24 -17.25 9.14
N PRO A 225 -2.90 -16.15 9.87
CA PRO A 225 -3.81 -15.51 10.80
C PRO A 225 -5.06 -14.95 10.11
N TYR A 226 -4.91 -14.37 8.91
CA TYR A 226 -6.05 -13.85 8.14
C TYR A 226 -6.94 -14.98 7.65
N ARG A 227 -6.36 -16.09 7.15
CA ARG A 227 -7.14 -17.27 6.72
C ARG A 227 -7.94 -17.87 7.86
N GLU A 228 -7.33 -18.00 9.04
CA GLU A 228 -8.00 -18.49 10.24
C GLU A 228 -9.11 -17.55 10.70
N ALA A 229 -8.85 -16.23 10.74
CA ALA A 229 -9.87 -15.25 11.07
C ALA A 229 -11.08 -15.31 10.11
N MET A 230 -10.83 -15.44 8.80
CA MET A 230 -11.90 -15.56 7.81
C MET A 230 -12.68 -16.86 7.96
N LYS A 231 -12.00 -17.97 8.25
CA LYS A 231 -12.65 -19.25 8.54
C LYS A 231 -13.64 -19.10 9.69
N ARG A 232 -13.24 -18.47 10.80
CA ARG A 232 -14.14 -18.25 11.96
C ARG A 232 -15.34 -17.37 11.62
N VAL A 233 -15.14 -16.35 10.79
CA VAL A 233 -16.22 -15.49 10.31
C VAL A 233 -17.21 -16.30 9.45
N HIS A 234 -16.71 -17.13 8.53
CA HIS A 234 -17.55 -17.95 7.65
C HIS A 234 -18.21 -19.13 8.37
N ASP A 235 -17.59 -19.65 9.42
CA ASP A 235 -18.16 -20.66 10.34
C ASP A 235 -19.26 -20.07 11.24
N GLY A 236 -19.57 -18.77 11.10
CA GLY A 236 -20.67 -18.11 11.83
C GLY A 236 -20.34 -17.74 13.28
N GLN A 237 -19.07 -17.78 13.70
CA GLN A 237 -18.69 -17.51 15.09
C GLN A 237 -19.02 -16.09 15.57
N ILE A 238 -19.22 -15.14 14.65
CA ILE A 238 -19.61 -13.76 14.95
C ILE A 238 -21.09 -13.46 14.61
N GLY A 239 -21.85 -14.47 14.16
CA GLY A 239 -23.20 -14.29 13.63
C GLY A 239 -23.21 -13.55 12.30
N ASP A 240 -24.31 -12.84 12.03
CA ASP A 240 -24.49 -12.09 10.78
C ASP A 240 -23.54 -10.89 10.68
N ILE A 241 -22.91 -10.73 9.52
CA ILE A 241 -22.05 -9.58 9.24
C ILE A 241 -22.93 -8.34 9.04
N VAL A 242 -22.92 -7.43 10.02
CA VAL A 242 -23.69 -6.18 9.96
C VAL A 242 -22.88 -5.03 9.33
N ALA A 243 -21.58 -4.97 9.60
CA ALA A 243 -20.70 -3.93 9.09
C ALA A 243 -19.24 -4.40 9.05
N ILE A 244 -18.48 -3.88 8.07
CA ILE A 244 -17.04 -4.13 7.96
C ILE A 244 -16.34 -2.78 8.07
N TYR A 245 -15.49 -2.65 9.08
CA TYR A 245 -14.64 -1.49 9.27
C TYR A 245 -13.17 -1.90 9.12
N SER A 246 -12.46 -1.28 8.18
CA SER A 246 -11.06 -1.58 7.93
C SER A 246 -10.25 -0.29 8.04
N THR A 247 -9.31 -0.28 8.97
CA THR A 247 -8.28 0.76 9.06
C THR A 247 -6.95 0.16 8.65
N ARG A 248 -6.39 0.62 7.53
CA ARG A 248 -5.02 0.29 7.18
C ARG A 248 -4.10 1.34 7.78
N MET A 249 -3.43 0.99 8.87
CA MET A 249 -2.32 1.79 9.38
C MET A 249 -1.13 1.56 8.46
N SER A 250 -0.91 2.50 7.55
CA SER A 250 0.35 2.60 6.81
C SER A 250 1.24 3.57 7.58
N ASN A 251 2.54 3.29 7.66
CA ASN A 251 3.53 4.09 8.38
C ASN A 251 3.79 5.46 7.70
N ARG A 252 2.86 5.94 6.86
CA ARG A 252 2.90 7.13 6.02
C ARG A 252 1.58 7.89 6.19
N LEU A 253 1.59 8.95 7.00
CA LEU A 253 0.58 10.02 6.90
C LEU A 253 0.96 10.86 5.68
N SER A 254 0.26 10.68 4.56
CA SER A 254 0.33 11.67 3.49
C SER A 254 -0.35 12.94 4.01
N ARG A 255 0.37 14.07 4.01
CA ARG A 255 -0.28 15.38 4.13
C ARG A 255 -1.19 15.54 2.92
N PHE A 256 -2.48 15.64 3.17
CA PHE A 256 -3.44 16.08 2.16
C PHE A 256 -3.25 17.58 2.02
N ASP A 257 -2.47 18.03 1.03
CA ASP A 257 -2.38 19.45 0.71
C ASP A 257 -3.60 19.83 -0.15
N ALA A 258 -4.54 20.55 0.45
CA ALA A 258 -5.73 21.04 -0.23
C ALA A 258 -5.40 21.97 -1.41
N ARG A 259 -4.21 22.59 -1.46
CA ARG A 259 -3.80 23.49 -2.55
C ARG A 259 -3.28 22.75 -3.78
N ALA A 260 -2.64 21.59 -3.61
CA ALA A 260 -2.16 20.74 -4.70
C ALA A 260 -3.31 20.01 -5.46
N SER A 261 -4.54 20.04 -4.93
CA SER A 261 -5.72 19.50 -5.63
C SER A 261 -6.08 20.28 -6.90
N ARG A 262 -5.64 21.54 -7.02
CA ARG A 262 -5.87 22.36 -8.23
C ARG A 262 -4.93 21.97 -9.39
N SER A 263 -3.85 21.23 -9.14
CA SER A 263 -2.91 20.78 -10.16
C SER A 263 -3.05 19.29 -10.53
N GLY A 264 -4.09 18.61 -10.04
CA GLY A 264 -4.44 17.23 -10.45
C GLY A 264 -3.40 16.14 -10.14
N THR A 265 -2.32 16.48 -9.42
CA THR A 265 -1.14 15.61 -9.30
C THR A 265 -0.88 15.28 -7.82
N ILE A 266 -1.69 14.41 -7.22
CA ILE A 266 -1.43 13.88 -5.86
C ILE A 266 -1.63 12.35 -5.82
N SER A 267 -0.54 11.63 -5.55
CA SER A 267 -0.45 10.35 -4.82
C SER A 267 -1.37 9.14 -5.14
N ASN A 268 -2.08 9.10 -6.27
CA ASN A 268 -3.09 8.07 -6.61
C ASN A 268 -2.67 6.61 -6.30
N GLY A 269 -1.38 6.26 -6.41
CA GLY A 269 -0.87 4.92 -6.11
C GLY A 269 -1.04 4.48 -4.64
N SER A 270 -0.90 5.38 -3.67
CA SER A 270 -0.99 5.03 -2.24
C SER A 270 -2.44 4.83 -1.80
N CYS A 271 -3.33 5.73 -2.20
CA CYS A 271 -4.77 5.59 -1.97
C CYS A 271 -5.33 4.36 -2.69
N ALA A 272 -5.03 4.17 -3.97
CA ALA A 272 -5.47 2.98 -4.72
C ALA A 272 -4.93 1.69 -4.10
N SER A 273 -3.66 1.64 -3.68
CA SER A 273 -3.10 0.46 -3.01
C SER A 273 -3.77 0.16 -1.67
N GLY A 274 -4.11 1.18 -0.88
CA GLY A 274 -4.82 1.05 0.39
C GLY A 274 -6.22 0.50 0.19
N THR A 275 -7.00 1.14 -0.69
CA THR A 275 -8.38 0.76 -1.02
C THR A 275 -8.47 -0.63 -1.64
N CYS A 276 -7.54 -1.03 -2.52
CA CYS A 276 -7.52 -2.41 -3.04
C CYS A 276 -7.33 -3.46 -1.94
N SER A 277 -6.58 -3.13 -0.88
CA SER A 277 -6.32 -4.08 0.20
C SER A 277 -7.50 -4.19 1.15
N SER A 278 -8.09 -3.06 1.55
CA SER A 278 -9.29 -3.06 2.42
C SER A 278 -10.53 -3.58 1.70
N GLY A 279 -10.71 -3.19 0.43
CA GLY A 279 -11.81 -3.65 -0.42
C GLY A 279 -11.76 -5.16 -0.67
N SER A 280 -10.57 -5.73 -0.92
CA SER A 280 -10.44 -7.18 -1.13
C SER A 280 -10.66 -8.00 0.14
N SER A 281 -10.31 -7.47 1.32
CA SER A 281 -10.67 -8.07 2.60
C SER A 281 -12.18 -8.01 2.86
N GLY A 282 -12.81 -6.87 2.56
CA GLY A 282 -14.26 -6.73 2.68
C GLY A 282 -15.02 -7.71 1.76
N ASP A 283 -14.59 -7.83 0.51
CA ASP A 283 -15.12 -8.80 -0.44
C ASP A 283 -14.94 -10.25 0.04
N TRP A 284 -13.77 -10.58 0.61
CA TRP A 284 -13.48 -11.91 1.14
C TRP A 284 -14.35 -12.26 2.34
N ILE A 285 -14.55 -11.31 3.26
CA ILE A 285 -15.47 -11.43 4.40
C ILE A 285 -16.89 -11.73 3.90
N MET A 286 -17.34 -11.06 2.83
CA MET A 286 -18.68 -11.22 2.24
C MET A 286 -18.84 -12.44 1.32
N GLY A 287 -17.83 -13.32 1.25
CA GLY A 287 -17.90 -14.57 0.47
C GLY A 287 -17.46 -14.47 -0.99
N GLY A 288 -16.75 -13.40 -1.39
CA GLY A 288 -16.03 -13.31 -2.68
C GLY A 288 -16.88 -13.13 -3.95
N GLU A 289 -18.18 -13.45 -3.92
CA GLU A 289 -19.08 -13.31 -5.09
C GLU A 289 -20.04 -12.12 -4.98
N ARG A 290 -20.33 -11.62 -3.76
CA ARG A 290 -21.32 -10.55 -3.56
C ARG A 290 -20.83 -9.16 -3.93
N SER A 291 -19.53 -8.87 -3.87
CA SER A 291 -19.04 -7.50 -4.17
C SER A 291 -18.87 -7.22 -5.65
N GLN A 292 -18.81 -8.25 -6.51
CA GLN A 292 -18.77 -8.05 -7.97
C GLN A 292 -20.03 -7.31 -8.45
N ARG A 293 -21.20 -7.66 -7.91
CA ARG A 293 -22.46 -6.91 -8.12
C ARG A 293 -22.43 -5.48 -7.56
N GLY A 294 -21.68 -5.23 -6.48
CA GLY A 294 -21.52 -3.90 -5.89
C GLY A 294 -20.53 -2.99 -6.63
N GLN A 295 -19.54 -3.58 -7.32
CA GLN A 295 -18.62 -2.84 -8.21
C GLN A 295 -19.22 -2.65 -9.61
N ASP A 296 -20.05 -3.57 -10.07
CA ASP A 296 -20.83 -3.43 -11.30
C ASP A 296 -21.97 -2.41 -11.13
N SER A 297 -22.62 -2.32 -9.95
CA SER A 297 -23.61 -1.28 -9.66
C SER A 297 -23.01 0.13 -9.65
N LEU A 298 -21.76 0.31 -9.19
CA LEU A 298 -21.04 1.59 -9.29
C LEU A 298 -20.67 1.96 -10.74
N GLY A 299 -20.66 1.00 -11.66
CA GLY A 299 -20.50 1.22 -13.10
C GLY A 299 -21.81 1.55 -13.83
N ASP A 300 -22.93 0.97 -13.38
CA ASP A 300 -24.27 1.16 -13.96
C ASP A 300 -25.02 2.39 -13.41
N GLU A 301 -24.63 2.92 -12.25
CA GLU A 301 -25.16 4.20 -11.72
C GLU A 301 -24.93 5.39 -12.68
N GLY A 302 -23.99 5.29 -13.62
CA GLY A 302 -23.79 6.26 -14.70
C GLY A 302 -24.75 6.11 -15.89
N ARG A 303 -25.53 5.03 -15.99
CA ARG A 303 -26.48 4.76 -17.10
C ARG A 303 -27.95 4.82 -16.68
N ALA A 304 -28.27 4.66 -15.41
CA ALA A 304 -29.66 4.58 -14.92
C ALA A 304 -30.13 5.85 -14.17
N ALA A 305 -29.76 7.04 -14.66
CA ALA A 305 -30.23 8.32 -14.11
C ALA A 305 -31.60 8.77 -14.67
N GLY A 306 -32.35 7.86 -15.30
CA GLY A 306 -33.72 8.08 -15.73
C GLY A 306 -34.61 6.99 -15.14
N GLU A 307 -35.47 7.39 -14.21
CA GLU A 307 -36.60 6.60 -13.67
C GLU A 307 -36.23 5.41 -12.75
N MET A 308 -36.30 5.62 -11.42
CA MET A 308 -36.83 4.61 -10.48
C MET A 308 -37.14 5.20 -9.08
N PRO A 309 -38.11 4.61 -8.33
CA PRO A 309 -38.78 5.25 -7.20
C PRO A 309 -38.01 5.13 -5.87
N ARG A 310 -38.20 6.11 -5.00
CA ARG A 310 -37.58 6.24 -3.68
C ARG A 310 -38.20 5.26 -2.66
N GLU A 311 -37.60 4.09 -2.48
CA GLU A 311 -37.74 3.33 -1.23
C GLU A 311 -36.37 3.02 -0.61
N ARG A 312 -36.32 3.20 0.72
CA ARG A 312 -35.10 3.36 1.51
C ARG A 312 -34.22 2.11 1.49
N ARG A 313 -33.01 2.24 0.95
CA ARG A 313 -31.85 1.40 1.31
C ARG A 313 -30.64 2.30 1.51
N THR A 314 -30.22 2.48 2.76
CA THR A 314 -29.05 3.27 3.11
C THR A 314 -27.83 2.33 3.16
N LEU A 315 -27.04 2.32 2.08
CA LEU A 315 -25.66 1.84 2.14
C LEU A 315 -24.75 3.05 2.33
N ALA A 316 -24.29 3.28 3.55
CA ALA A 316 -23.32 4.35 3.83
C ALA A 316 -21.91 3.76 3.88
N ALA A 317 -21.27 3.60 2.72
CA ALA A 317 -19.81 3.52 2.64
C ALA A 317 -19.25 4.96 2.69
N GLY A 318 -19.42 5.62 3.84
CA GLY A 318 -18.97 6.99 4.05
C GLY A 318 -17.58 7.04 4.67
N HIS A 319 -16.58 7.55 3.93
CA HIS A 319 -15.36 8.06 4.54
C HIS A 319 -15.71 9.41 5.19
N ARG A 320 -15.87 9.44 6.52
CA ARG A 320 -16.09 10.71 7.24
C ARG A 320 -14.74 11.32 7.60
N GLN A 321 -14.24 12.25 6.77
CA GLN A 321 -13.32 13.29 7.25
C GLN A 321 -14.20 14.43 7.79
N ARG A 322 -14.16 14.70 9.11
CA ARG A 322 -14.83 15.87 9.67
C ARG A 322 -13.88 17.06 9.65
N VAL A 323 -14.32 18.18 9.08
CA VAL A 323 -13.77 19.54 9.26
C VAL A 323 -14.96 20.50 9.39
N GLY A 324 -15.07 21.26 10.49
CA GLY A 324 -16.05 22.35 10.67
C GLY A 324 -16.85 22.34 11.99
N PRO A 325 -17.20 23.51 12.58
CA PRO A 325 -17.45 23.68 14.01
C PRO A 325 -18.81 23.16 14.46
N VAL A 326 -18.83 22.64 15.70
CA VAL A 326 -19.99 22.04 16.36
C VAL A 326 -21.04 23.12 16.67
N ARG A 327 -22.21 23.07 16.01
CA ARG A 327 -23.46 23.47 16.67
C ARG A 327 -24.01 22.27 17.44
N ARG A 328 -24.35 22.52 18.70
CA ARG A 328 -24.97 21.57 19.63
C ARG A 328 -26.26 21.02 19.04
N ASP A 329 -26.46 19.72 19.29
CA ASP A 329 -27.73 18.98 19.38
C ASP A 329 -27.69 17.71 18.55
N LEU A 330 -27.34 16.60 19.24
CA LEU A 330 -27.85 15.24 19.02
C LEU A 330 -27.25 14.34 20.11
N HIS A 331 -27.86 14.42 21.29
CA HIS A 331 -27.81 13.40 22.32
C HIS A 331 -28.63 12.21 21.82
N LEU A 332 -27.99 11.05 21.55
CA LEU A 332 -28.57 9.69 21.57
C LEU A 332 -27.54 8.71 20.96
N GLY A 333 -26.76 8.03 21.80
CA GLY A 333 -25.90 6.93 21.33
C GLY A 333 -24.82 6.43 22.29
N GLU A 334 -24.30 7.28 23.18
CA GLU A 334 -23.09 6.94 23.95
C GLU A 334 -23.30 5.95 25.11
N ARG A 335 -24.53 5.67 25.54
CA ARG A 335 -24.78 4.78 26.69
C ARG A 335 -24.71 3.28 26.39
N ARG A 336 -24.79 2.84 25.13
CA ARG A 336 -24.77 1.40 24.80
C ARG A 336 -23.38 0.83 24.54
N VAL A 337 -22.41 1.65 24.17
CA VAL A 337 -21.04 1.17 23.83
C VAL A 337 -20.21 0.88 25.10
N ARG A 338 -20.42 1.62 26.21
CA ARG A 338 -19.69 1.36 27.46
C ARG A 338 -20.04 0.02 28.12
N ARG A 339 -21.29 -0.45 28.03
CA ARG A 339 -21.69 -1.74 28.64
C ARG A 339 -21.07 -2.97 27.97
N ALA A 340 -20.56 -2.87 26.74
CA ALA A 340 -19.94 -4.00 26.04
C ALA A 340 -18.43 -4.14 26.33
N GLN A 341 -17.75 -3.06 26.74
CA GLN A 341 -16.34 -3.11 27.13
C GLN A 341 -16.13 -3.55 28.58
N ASP A 342 -17.06 -3.19 29.49
CA ASP A 342 -16.96 -3.58 30.90
C ASP A 342 -17.30 -5.08 31.13
N ALA A 343 -17.96 -5.75 30.18
CA ALA A 343 -18.30 -7.17 30.26
C ALA A 343 -17.13 -8.12 29.89
N LEU A 344 -16.02 -7.61 29.37
CA LEU A 344 -14.86 -8.41 28.92
C LEU A 344 -13.68 -8.41 29.91
N HIS A 345 -13.83 -7.80 31.09
CA HIS A 345 -12.78 -7.74 32.14
C HIS A 345 -13.17 -8.32 33.51
N GLY A 346 -14.19 -9.17 33.60
CA GLY A 346 -14.63 -9.80 34.86
C GLY A 346 -14.18 -11.26 35.04
N GLN A 347 -13.25 -11.47 35.98
CA GLN A 347 -12.99 -12.68 36.79
C GLN A 347 -12.32 -13.90 36.12
N VAL A 348 -11.01 -14.04 36.35
CA VAL A 348 -10.29 -15.32 36.37
C VAL A 348 -10.29 -15.85 37.81
N PRO A 349 -10.78 -17.06 38.11
CA PRO A 349 -10.65 -17.67 39.44
C PRO A 349 -9.22 -18.19 39.65
N GLN A 350 -8.60 -17.88 40.79
CA GLN A 350 -7.38 -18.57 41.23
C GLN A 350 -7.72 -19.95 41.80
N PRO A 351 -6.91 -21.00 41.53
CA PRO A 351 -7.12 -22.31 42.13
C PRO A 351 -6.59 -22.36 43.58
N ALA A 352 -7.30 -23.12 44.41
CA ALA A 352 -6.99 -23.42 45.81
C ALA A 352 -5.84 -24.43 45.95
#